data_AF-A0A2S6MGR9-F1
#
_entry.id   AF-A0A2S6MGR9-F1
#
_cell.length_a   1.000
_cell.length_b   1.000
_cell.length_c   1.000
_cell.angle_alpha   90.00
_cell.angle_beta   90.00
_cell.angle_gamma   90.00
#
_symmetry.space_group_name_H-M   'P 1'
#
loop_
_entity.id
_entity.type
_entity.pdbx_description
1 polymer ?
#
loop_
_entity_poly.entity_id
_entity_poly.type
_entity_poly.pdbx_seq_one_letter_code
_entity_poly.pdbx_strand_id
1 'polypeptide(L)' 'MVAAPRDFPVSSYALEVDGRLRAEFATRDGARAGGAELKRRFPTLQIRIFDAQTNARDEI' A
#
# COMPACT_ATOMS: atom_id res chain seq x y z
N MET A 1 -31.91 -5.23 -11.19
CA MET A 1 -30.64 -5.94 -11.47
C MET A 1 -29.50 -5.05 -11.03
N VAL A 2 -28.88 -5.33 -9.88
CA VAL A 2 -27.76 -4.53 -9.37
C VAL A 2 -26.50 -5.02 -10.09
N ALA A 3 -26.10 -4.30 -11.13
CA ALA A 3 -24.78 -4.49 -11.73
C ALA A 3 -23.75 -3.83 -10.81
N ALA A 4 -23.30 -4.55 -9.78
CA ALA A 4 -22.04 -4.23 -9.14
C ALA A 4 -20.94 -4.58 -10.16
N PRO A 5 -20.11 -3.63 -10.62
CA PRO A 5 -18.97 -3.98 -11.45
C PRO A 5 -18.12 -4.96 -10.64
N ARG A 6 -18.00 -6.18 -11.16
CA ARG A 6 -17.03 -7.17 -10.71
C ARG A 6 -15.67 -6.79 -11.29
N ASP A 7 -15.18 -5.60 -10.98
CA ASP A 7 -13.77 -5.28 -11.15
C ASP A 7 -13.07 -5.83 -9.91
N PHE A 8 -12.60 -7.06 -10.05
CA PHE A 8 -11.67 -7.66 -9.09
C PHE A 8 -10.52 -6.70 -8.81
N PRO A 9 -9.98 -6.68 -7.58
CA PRO A 9 -9.09 -5.63 -7.12
C PRO A 9 -7.75 -5.69 -7.87
N VAL A 10 -7.60 -4.90 -8.93
CA VAL A 10 -6.33 -4.76 -9.65
C VAL A 10 -5.37 -3.81 -8.92
N SER A 11 -5.71 -3.40 -7.70
CA SER A 11 -4.90 -2.49 -6.91
C SER A 11 -4.04 -3.28 -5.92
N SER A 12 -3.01 -3.94 -6.44
CA SER A 12 -1.94 -4.51 -5.63
C SER A 12 -1.01 -3.38 -5.18
N TYR A 13 -1.18 -2.96 -3.93
CA TYR A 13 -0.25 -2.07 -3.25
C TYR A 13 0.82 -2.89 -2.55
N ALA A 14 2.03 -2.39 -2.53
CA ALA A 14 3.14 -2.99 -1.82
C ALA A 14 3.71 -1.98 -0.84
N LEU A 15 3.90 -2.40 0.40
CA LEU A 15 4.58 -1.61 1.41
C LEU A 15 6.05 -1.97 1.39
N GLU A 16 6.86 -1.02 0.93
CA GLU A 16 8.30 -1.04 1.04
C GLU A 16 8.69 -0.36 2.35
N VAL A 17 9.46 -1.07 3.17
CA VAL A 17 9.99 -0.57 4.44
C VAL A 17 11.51 -0.72 4.36
N ASP A 18 12.20 0.41 4.41
CA ASP A 18 13.66 0.50 4.41
C ASP A 18 14.31 -0.16 3.17
N GLY A 19 13.67 0.02 2.01
CA GLY A 19 14.13 -0.55 0.74
C GLY A 19 13.81 -2.05 0.56
N ARG A 20 13.03 -2.66 1.46
CA ARG A 20 12.51 -4.03 1.30
C ARG A 20 10.99 -4.04 1.26
N LEU A 21 10.41 -4.68 0.25
CA LEU A 21 8.99 -5.07 0.29
C LEU A 21 8.74 -5.96 1.50
N ARG A 22 7.81 -5.54 2.37
CA ARG A 22 7.42 -6.29 3.57
C ARG A 22 6.02 -6.85 3.48
N ALA A 23 5.11 -6.13 2.85
CA ALA A 23 3.70 -6.50 2.82
C ALA A 23 3.07 -6.08 1.49
N GLU A 24 2.17 -6.90 0.98
CA GLU A 24 1.34 -6.58 -0.18
C GLU A 24 -0.10 -6.44 0.32
N PHE A 25 -0.77 -5.41 -0.14
CA PHE A 25 -2.12 -5.02 0.23
C PHE A 25 -2.97 -4.93 -1.03
N ALA A 26 -4.21 -5.42 -0.97
CA ALA A 26 -5.16 -5.28 -2.07
C ALA A 26 -5.82 -3.89 -2.16
N THR A 27 -5.53 -2.99 -1.21
CA THR A 27 -6.14 -1.66 -1.13
C THR A 27 -5.13 -0.59 -0.69
N ARG A 28 -5.31 0.64 -1.20
CA ARG A 28 -4.43 1.77 -0.89
C ARG A 28 -4.53 2.13 0.58
N ASP A 29 -5.75 2.07 1.11
CA ASP A 29 -6.05 2.40 2.49
C ASP A 29 -5.37 1.42 3.45
N GLY A 30 -5.37 0.12 3.14
CA GLY A 30 -4.63 -0.89 3.90
C GLY A 30 -3.12 -0.64 3.91
N ALA A 31 -2.54 -0.33 2.75
CA ALA A 31 -1.12 0.03 2.67
C ALA A 31 -0.81 1.33 3.43
N ARG A 32 -1.70 2.32 3.37
CA ARG A 32 -1.57 3.61 4.08
C ARG A 32 -1.67 3.46 5.58
N ALA A 33 -2.65 2.71 6.07
CA ALA A 33 -2.81 2.42 7.49
C ALA A 33 -1.61 1.64 8.02
N GLY A 34 -1.20 0.58 7.32
CA GLY A 34 -0.02 -0.22 7.69
C GLY A 34 1.26 0.62 7.70
N GLY A 35 1.45 1.47 6.69
CA GLY A 35 2.59 2.38 6.61
C GLY A 35 2.61 3.45 7.70
N ALA A 36 1.46 4.08 7.98
CA ALA A 36 1.34 5.08 9.04
C ALA A 36 1.58 4.47 10.43
N GLU A 37 1.10 3.25 10.67
CA GLU A 37 1.32 2.55 11.94
C GLU A 37 2.80 2.18 12.13
N LEU A 38 3.46 1.72 11.06
CA LEU A 38 4.89 1.46 11.05
C LEU A 38 5.70 2.75 11.25
N LYS A 39 5.32 3.88 10.64
CA LYS A 39 6.00 5.17 10.82
C LYS A 39 5.87 5.67 12.25
N ARG A 40 4.70 5.47 12.85
CA ARG A 40 4.44 5.83 14.25
C ARG A 40 5.27 4.99 15.23
N ARG A 41 5.47 3.71 14.93
CA ARG A 41 6.24 2.79 15.79
C ARG A 41 7.74 2.86 15.54
N PHE A 42 8.14 3.22 14.33
CA PHE A 42 9.51 3.32 13.86
C PHE A 42 9.70 4.58 12.99
N PRO A 43 9.83 5.76 13.60
CA PRO A 43 9.90 7.04 12.87
C PRO A 43 11.14 7.17 11.99
N THR A 44 12.18 6.37 12.25
CA THR A 44 13.42 6.32 11.46
C THR A 44 13.33 5.43 10.22
N LEU A 45 12.32 4.56 10.10
CA LEU A 45 12.16 3.72 8.91
C LEU A 45 11.62 4.54 7.74
N GLN A 46 12.22 4.34 6.57
CA GLN A 46 11.65 4.84 5.31
C GLN A 46 10.52 3.92 4.89
N ILE A 47 9.31 4.45 4.79
CA ILE A 47 8.13 3.68 4.42
C ILE A 47 7.56 4.27 3.16
N ARG A 48 7.42 3.42 2.14
CA ARG A 48 6.92 3.78 0.83
C ARG A 48 5.82 2.82 0.44
N ILE A 49 4.75 3.37 -0.09
CA ILE A 49 3.68 2.61 -0.70
C ILE A 49 3.94 2.60 -2.18
N PHE A 50 4.22 1.42 -2.68
CA PHE A 50 4.23 1.14 -4.09
C PHE A 50 2.82 0.81 -4.54
N ASP A 51 2.33 1.49 -5.56
CA ASP A 51 1.13 1.13 -6.28
C ASP A 51 1.58 0.35 -7.52
N ALA A 52 1.36 -0.97 -7.55
CA ALA A 52 1.77 -1.78 -8.70
C ALA A 52 0.89 -1.53 -9.94
N GLN A 53 -0.29 -0.92 -9.76
CA GLN A 53 -1.22 -0.61 -10.83
C GLN A 53 -0.79 0.64 -11.61
N THR A 54 -0.30 1.65 -10.90
CA THR A 54 0.16 2.93 -11.50
C THR A 54 1.67 3.08 -11.51
N ASN A 55 2.42 2.13 -10.92
CA ASN A 55 3.86 2.23 -10.65
C ASN A 55 4.21 3.51 -9.87
N ALA A 56 3.25 4.03 -9.10
CA ALA A 56 3.43 5.22 -8.28
C ALA A 56 4.05 4.82 -6.94
N ARG A 57 4.85 5.73 -6.38
CA ARG A 57 5.49 5.57 -5.07
C ARG A 57 5.06 6.73 -4.20
N ASP A 58 4.33 6.43 -3.13
CA ASP A 58 3.83 7.41 -2.16
C ASP A 58 4.64 7.23 -0.87
N GLU A 59 5.31 8.27 -0.40
CA GLU A 59 6.07 8.23 0.86
C GLU A 59 5.17 8.68 2.01
N ILE A 60 5.25 7.96 3.14
CA ILE A 60 4.53 8.30 4.39
C ILE A 60 5.48 8.85 5.43
#